data_AF-A0A959DVH8-F1
#
_entry.id   AF-A0A959DVH8-F1
#
_cell.length_a   1.000
_cell.length_b   1.000
_cell.length_c   1.000
_cell.angle_alpha   90.00
_cell.angle_beta   90.00
_cell.angle_gamma   90.00
#
_symmetry.space_group_name_H-M   'P 1'
#
loop_
_entity.id
_entity.type
_entity.pdbx_description
1 polymer ?
#
loop_
_entity_poly.entity_id
_entity_poly.type
_entity_poly.pdbx_seq_one_letter_code
_entity_poly.pdbx_strand_id
1 'polypeptide(L)'
;MFKNITNQQISRTIILIKSFLVIVLAFKLWEASREGYHLIIDSQFFIFLLVGFIAEIVDGSLGMAYGVISSSFLIFFGIPPIHASAGVHTSEVFTTGVSGLSHLHFQNVDKKLFFQIVIPGVIGSFIGAYALSQLDDGGQALKPFISGYLLLVGVRLIVRQLQGDKAHIKPLKST
;
A
#
# COMPACT_ATOMS: atom_id res chain seq x y z
N MET A 1 8.89 7.98 25.82
CA MET A 1 8.07 6.78 26.12
C MET A 1 8.47 5.51 25.33
N PHE A 2 9.40 5.54 24.37
CA PHE A 2 9.94 4.31 23.73
C PHE A 2 11.46 4.20 23.93
N LYS A 3 11.90 4.02 25.18
CA LYS A 3 13.31 3.79 25.51
C LYS A 3 13.36 2.36 26.06
N ASN A 4 14.04 1.45 25.36
CA ASN A 4 14.18 0.00 25.62
C ASN A 4 13.28 -0.94 24.80
N ILE A 5 13.24 -0.80 23.47
CA ILE A 5 12.84 -1.92 22.61
C ILE A 5 14.12 -2.42 21.93
N THR A 6 14.38 -3.72 21.93
CA THR A 6 15.56 -4.36 21.31
C THR A 6 15.22 -4.79 19.88
N ASN A 7 16.19 -4.81 18.96
CA ASN A 7 16.02 -5.33 17.58
C ASN A 7 15.37 -6.73 17.53
N GLN A 8 15.70 -7.57 18.51
CA GLN A 8 15.13 -8.91 18.66
C GLN A 8 13.63 -8.89 19.01
N GLN A 9 13.16 -7.88 19.75
CA GLN A 9 11.74 -7.68 20.04
C GLN A 9 11.00 -7.19 18.81
N ILE A 10 11.57 -6.31 17.97
CA ILE A 10 10.94 -5.90 16.70
C ILE A 10 10.78 -7.11 15.78
N SER A 11 11.86 -7.88 15.60
CA SER A 11 11.84 -9.02 14.68
C SER A 11 10.77 -10.00 15.14
N ARG A 12 10.65 -10.25 16.44
CA ARG A 12 9.55 -11.03 17.03
C ARG A 12 8.18 -10.38 16.77
N THR A 13 8.01 -9.08 16.95
CA THR A 13 6.74 -8.38 16.66
C THR A 13 6.36 -8.47 15.18
N ILE A 14 7.30 -8.27 14.25
CA ILE A 14 7.07 -8.39 12.81
C ILE A 14 6.71 -9.83 12.44
N ILE A 15 7.45 -10.81 12.97
CA ILE A 15 7.17 -12.23 12.76
C ILE A 15 5.79 -12.59 13.32
N LEU A 16 5.43 -12.11 14.51
CA LEU A 16 4.12 -12.33 15.10
C LEU A 16 2.99 -11.72 14.26
N ILE A 17 3.16 -10.49 13.76
CA ILE A 17 2.19 -9.83 12.87
C ILE A 17 2.03 -10.63 11.57
N LYS A 18 3.14 -11.05 10.94
CA LYS A 18 3.11 -11.86 9.71
C LYS A 18 2.45 -13.23 9.94
N SER A 19 2.81 -13.91 11.03
CA SER A 19 2.20 -15.20 11.39
C SER A 19 0.71 -15.07 11.67
N PHE A 20 0.29 -14.01 12.37
CA PHE A 20 -1.13 -13.71 12.59
C PHE A 20 -1.88 -13.51 11.26
N LEU A 21 -1.30 -12.74 10.33
CA LEU A 21 -1.86 -12.56 8.98
C LEU A 21 -2.00 -13.87 8.21
N VAL A 22 -0.99 -14.74 8.26
CA VAL A 22 -1.03 -16.06 7.63
C VAL A 22 -2.13 -16.93 8.25
N ILE A 23 -2.34 -16.85 9.57
CA ILE A 23 -3.43 -17.56 10.26
C ILE A 23 -4.79 -17.02 9.83
N VAL A 24 -4.97 -15.69 9.76
CA VAL A 24 -6.20 -15.06 9.28
C VAL A 24 -6.49 -15.47 7.83
N LEU A 25 -5.48 -15.48 6.97
CA LEU A 25 -5.60 -15.92 5.59
C LEU A 25 -5.99 -17.40 5.52
N ALA A 26 -5.32 -18.27 6.29
CA ALA A 26 -5.64 -19.70 6.34
C ALA A 26 -7.07 -19.94 6.82
N PHE A 27 -7.53 -19.20 7.83
CA PHE A 27 -8.90 -19.28 8.32
C PHE A 27 -9.91 -18.80 7.27
N LYS A 28 -9.62 -17.70 6.56
CA LYS A 28 -10.45 -17.20 5.45
C LYS A 28 -10.53 -18.19 4.29
N LEU A 29 -9.42 -18.83 3.93
CA LEU A 29 -9.39 -19.85 2.89
C LEU A 29 -10.15 -21.11 3.31
N TRP A 30 -10.04 -21.49 4.59
CA TRP A 30 -10.81 -22.60 5.16
C TRP A 30 -12.32 -22.31 5.14
N GLU A 31 -12.71 -21.11 5.55
CA GLU A 31 -14.10 -20.62 5.51
C GLU A 31 -14.65 -20.62 4.08
N ALA A 32 -13.91 -20.06 3.13
CA ALA A 32 -14.28 -20.07 1.71
C ALA A 32 -14.40 -21.50 1.15
N SER A 33 -13.50 -22.41 1.52
CA SER A 33 -13.59 -23.81 1.12
C SER A 33 -14.83 -24.52 1.67
N ARG A 34 -15.33 -24.11 2.85
CA ARG A 34 -16.58 -24.65 3.42
C ARG A 34 -17.83 -24.10 2.74
N GLU A 35 -17.76 -22.90 2.20
CA GLU A 35 -18.83 -22.29 1.40
C GLU A 35 -18.88 -22.82 -0.04
N GLY A 36 -18.02 -23.78 -0.40
CA GLY A 36 -17.99 -24.40 -1.72
C GLY A 36 -17.14 -23.65 -2.75
N TYR A 37 -16.34 -22.66 -2.31
CA TYR A 37 -15.35 -22.03 -3.19
C TYR A 37 -14.15 -22.96 -3.34
N HIS A 38 -13.87 -23.35 -4.57
CA HIS A 38 -12.65 -24.09 -4.90
C HIS A 38 -11.52 -23.10 -5.21
N LEU A 39 -10.35 -23.34 -4.61
CA LEU A 39 -9.16 -22.56 -4.86
C LEU A 39 -8.64 -22.92 -6.26
N ILE A 40 -8.85 -22.03 -7.23
CA ILE A 40 -8.38 -22.22 -8.60
C ILE A 40 -6.93 -21.73 -8.67
N ILE A 41 -5.98 -22.66 -8.70
CA ILE A 41 -4.57 -22.35 -8.93
C ILE A 41 -4.29 -22.58 -10.42
N ASP A 42 -4.52 -21.54 -11.20
CA ASP A 42 -4.25 -21.50 -12.62
C ASP A 42 -2.98 -20.68 -12.93
N SER A 43 -2.66 -20.53 -14.21
CA SER A 43 -1.53 -19.68 -14.62
C SER A 43 -1.72 -18.21 -14.23
N GLN A 44 -2.96 -17.71 -14.18
CA GLN A 44 -3.25 -16.32 -13.80
C GLN A 44 -2.83 -16.06 -12.36
N PHE A 45 -3.10 -16.99 -11.44
CA PHE A 45 -2.65 -16.90 -10.05
C PHE A 45 -1.14 -16.64 -9.95
N PHE A 46 -0.32 -17.42 -10.66
CA PHE A 46 1.14 -17.26 -10.62
C PHE A 46 1.62 -15.95 -11.23
N ILE A 47 0.96 -15.48 -12.31
CA ILE A 47 1.28 -14.18 -12.90
C ILE A 47 0.94 -13.06 -11.90
N PHE A 48 -0.22 -13.12 -11.25
CA PHE A 48 -0.65 -12.12 -10.28
C PHE A 48 0.29 -12.10 -9.07
N LEU A 49 0.70 -13.27 -8.58
CA LEU A 49 1.68 -13.41 -7.52
C LEU A 49 3.03 -12.79 -7.91
N LEU A 50 3.53 -13.09 -9.12
CA LEU A 50 4.81 -12.58 -9.61
C LEU A 50 4.79 -11.06 -9.75
N VAL A 51 3.74 -10.50 -10.35
CA VAL A 51 3.61 -9.04 -10.52
C VAL A 51 3.46 -8.35 -9.17
N GLY A 52 2.65 -8.89 -8.26
CA GLY A 52 2.53 -8.37 -6.90
C GLY A 52 3.86 -8.39 -6.15
N PHE A 53 4.65 -9.45 -6.31
CA PHE A 53 5.99 -9.56 -5.72
C PHE A 53 6.96 -8.51 -6.29
N ILE A 54 6.98 -8.32 -7.61
CA ILE A 54 7.81 -7.29 -8.25
C ILE A 54 7.36 -5.89 -7.80
N ALA A 55 6.04 -5.64 -7.78
CA ALA A 55 5.48 -4.38 -7.31
C ALA A 55 5.93 -4.06 -5.88
N GLU A 56 5.93 -5.06 -4.99
CA GLU A 56 6.36 -4.91 -3.60
C GLU A 56 7.88 -4.68 -3.48
N ILE A 57 8.71 -5.28 -4.33
CA ILE A 57 10.16 -4.97 -4.35
C ILE A 57 10.38 -3.49 -4.72
N VAL A 58 9.69 -3.03 -5.75
CA VAL A 58 9.78 -1.63 -6.19
C VAL A 58 9.25 -0.71 -5.10
N ASP A 59 8.12 -1.06 -4.47
CA ASP A 59 7.53 -0.29 -3.38
C ASP A 59 8.39 -0.26 -2.13
N GLY A 60 8.97 -1.39 -1.72
CA GLY A 60 9.92 -1.45 -0.60
C GLY A 60 11.16 -0.57 -0.82
N SER A 61 11.48 -0.23 -2.08
CA SER A 61 12.58 0.67 -2.43
C SER A 61 12.18 2.15 -2.59
N LEU A 62 10.97 2.45 -3.11
CA LEU A 62 10.51 3.80 -3.44
C LEU A 62 9.45 4.35 -2.47
N GLY A 63 8.66 3.48 -1.85
CA GLY A 63 7.64 3.76 -0.83
C GLY A 63 6.26 4.18 -1.33
N MET A 64 5.97 4.14 -2.65
CA MET A 64 4.67 4.59 -3.22
C MET A 64 4.24 3.86 -4.52
N ALA A 65 4.94 2.79 -4.93
CA ALA A 65 4.78 2.16 -6.25
C ALA A 65 3.81 0.97 -6.26
N TYR A 66 3.58 0.30 -5.11
CA TYR A 66 2.78 -0.93 -5.07
C TYR A 66 1.37 -0.70 -5.61
N GLY A 67 0.70 0.36 -5.13
CA GLY A 67 -0.66 0.72 -5.51
C GLY A 67 -0.85 0.89 -7.01
N VAL A 68 0.08 1.62 -7.65
CA VAL A 68 0.02 1.96 -9.07
C VAL A 68 0.25 0.73 -9.95
N ILE A 69 1.27 -0.06 -9.65
CA ILE A 69 1.63 -1.24 -10.45
C ILE A 69 0.54 -2.31 -10.32
N SER A 70 0.17 -2.67 -9.09
CA SER A 70 -0.80 -3.74 -8.83
C SER A 70 -2.21 -3.38 -9.32
N SER A 71 -2.68 -2.16 -9.10
CA SER A 71 -4.02 -1.75 -9.56
C SER A 71 -4.11 -1.69 -11.09
N SER A 72 -3.08 -1.14 -11.75
CA SER A 72 -3.06 -1.07 -13.22
C SER A 72 -3.07 -2.46 -13.84
N PHE A 73 -2.27 -3.37 -13.28
CA PHE A 73 -2.18 -4.74 -13.75
C PHE A 73 -3.48 -5.53 -13.52
N LEU A 74 -4.08 -5.44 -12.34
CA LEU A 74 -5.35 -6.11 -12.04
C LEU A 74 -6.49 -5.61 -12.96
N ILE A 75 -6.59 -4.29 -13.15
CA ILE A 75 -7.60 -3.70 -14.05
C ILE A 75 -7.35 -4.12 -15.50
N PHE A 76 -6.08 -4.19 -15.94
CA PHE A 76 -5.73 -4.69 -17.27
C PHE A 76 -6.20 -6.13 -17.51
N PHE A 77 -6.12 -6.99 -16.48
CA PHE A 77 -6.66 -8.35 -16.51
C PHE A 77 -8.18 -8.44 -16.28
N GLY A 78 -8.89 -7.31 -16.30
CA GLY A 78 -10.36 -7.27 -16.23
C GLY A 78 -10.93 -7.32 -14.81
N ILE A 79 -10.09 -7.23 -13.77
CA ILE A 79 -10.58 -7.19 -12.39
C ILE A 79 -11.31 -5.86 -12.16
N PRO A 80 -12.56 -5.87 -11.65
CA PRO A 80 -13.29 -4.64 -11.39
C PRO A 80 -12.52 -3.70 -10.44
N PRO A 81 -12.48 -2.38 -10.71
CA PRO A 81 -11.68 -1.43 -9.92
C PRO A 81 -11.94 -1.47 -8.41
N ILE A 82 -13.17 -1.77 -8.00
CA ILE A 82 -13.54 -1.90 -6.58
C ILE A 82 -12.82 -3.06 -5.90
N HIS A 83 -12.69 -4.21 -6.57
CA HIS A 83 -11.99 -5.38 -6.04
C HIS A 83 -10.47 -5.19 -6.11
N ALA A 84 -9.96 -4.63 -7.22
CA ALA A 84 -8.55 -4.32 -7.35
C ALA A 84 -8.09 -3.35 -6.26
N SER A 85 -8.80 -2.23 -6.08
CA SER A 85 -8.48 -1.24 -5.04
C SER A 85 -8.57 -1.82 -3.63
N ALA A 86 -9.62 -2.60 -3.34
CA ALA A 86 -9.79 -3.22 -2.03
C ALA A 86 -8.64 -4.18 -1.70
N GLY A 87 -8.27 -5.06 -2.64
CA GLY A 87 -7.16 -6.00 -2.43
C GLY A 87 -5.81 -5.31 -2.27
N VAL A 88 -5.54 -4.32 -3.14
CA VAL A 88 -4.26 -3.57 -3.15
C VAL A 88 -4.09 -2.74 -1.88
N HIS A 89 -5.08 -1.92 -1.49
CA HIS A 89 -4.95 -1.13 -0.27
C HIS A 89 -4.93 -2.01 0.98
N THR A 90 -5.68 -3.12 1.00
CA THR A 90 -5.65 -4.03 2.14
C THR A 90 -4.25 -4.61 2.33
N SER A 91 -3.61 -5.09 1.27
CA SER A 91 -2.24 -5.62 1.34
C SER A 91 -1.20 -4.54 1.65
N GLU A 92 -1.33 -3.35 1.05
CA GLU A 92 -0.43 -2.22 1.26
C GLU A 92 -0.46 -1.72 2.72
N VAL A 93 -1.61 -1.65 3.37
CA VAL A 93 -1.71 -1.28 4.80
C VAL A 93 -0.87 -2.21 5.68
N PHE A 94 -0.82 -3.50 5.35
CA PHE A 94 -0.02 -4.46 6.11
C PHE A 94 1.47 -4.33 5.83
N THR A 95 1.88 -4.24 4.56
CA THR A 95 3.30 -4.15 4.21
C THR A 95 3.91 -2.83 4.63
N THR A 96 3.25 -1.71 4.31
CA THR A 96 3.68 -0.37 4.72
C THR A 96 3.59 -0.20 6.24
N GLY A 97 2.60 -0.80 6.89
CA GLY A 97 2.47 -0.80 8.35
C GLY A 97 3.66 -1.48 9.04
N VAL A 98 4.08 -2.65 8.54
CA VAL A 98 5.28 -3.36 9.02
C VAL A 98 6.55 -2.52 8.80
N SER A 99 6.70 -1.91 7.61
CA SER A 99 7.83 -1.01 7.32
C SER A 99 7.83 0.23 8.24
N GLY A 100 6.67 0.86 8.45
CA GLY A 100 6.50 2.00 9.34
C GLY A 100 6.85 1.68 10.80
N LEU A 101 6.46 0.51 11.30
CA LEU A 101 6.85 0.03 12.63
C LEU A 101 8.37 -0.11 12.77
N SER A 102 9.06 -0.56 11.72
CA SER A 102 10.52 -0.62 11.70
C SER A 102 11.14 0.77 11.83
N HIS A 103 10.68 1.75 11.05
CA HIS A 103 11.15 3.14 11.14
C HIS A 103 10.89 3.78 12.50
N LEU A 104 9.70 3.56 13.08
CA LEU A 104 9.36 4.05 14.42
C LEU A 104 10.31 3.49 15.48
N HIS A 105 10.71 2.23 15.35
CA HIS A 105 11.64 1.62 16.27
C HIS A 105 13.05 2.18 16.15
N PHE A 106 13.57 2.35 14.93
CA PHE A 106 14.88 2.96 14.69
C PHE A 106 14.92 4.45 15.11
N GLN A 107 13.84 4.97 15.71
CA GLN A 107 13.66 6.36 16.13
C GLN A 107 13.88 7.35 14.97
N ASN A 108 13.73 6.87 13.73
CA ASN A 108 13.87 7.66 12.52
C ASN A 108 12.51 8.22 12.07
N VAL A 109 11.75 8.73 13.04
CA VAL A 109 10.42 9.31 12.81
C VAL A 109 10.26 10.56 13.66
N ASP A 110 10.01 11.69 13.00
CA ASP A 110 9.54 12.90 13.66
C ASP A 110 8.08 12.71 14.09
N LYS A 111 7.86 12.64 15.39
CA LYS A 111 6.53 12.41 15.97
C LYS A 111 5.56 13.54 15.69
N LYS A 112 6.05 14.79 15.65
CA LYS A 112 5.21 15.95 15.35
C LYS A 112 4.72 15.85 13.91
N LEU A 113 5.63 15.59 12.97
CA LEU A 113 5.28 15.38 11.56
C LEU A 113 4.36 14.18 11.37
N PHE A 114 4.64 13.06 12.06
CA PHE A 114 3.81 11.85 12.03
C PHE A 114 2.36 12.16 12.41
N PHE A 115 2.10 12.75 13.57
CA PHE A 115 0.73 13.08 13.99
C PHE A 115 0.08 14.16 13.12
N GLN A 116 0.86 15.10 12.58
CA GLN A 116 0.38 16.11 11.64
C GLN A 116 -0.06 15.51 10.29
N ILE A 117 0.44 14.34 9.89
CA ILE A 117 0.02 13.67 8.66
C ILE A 117 -1.07 12.63 8.96
N VAL A 118 -0.89 11.82 10.00
CA VAL A 118 -1.77 10.68 10.31
C VAL A 118 -3.17 11.13 10.70
N ILE A 119 -3.31 12.11 11.59
CA ILE A 119 -4.64 12.56 12.07
C ILE A 119 -5.50 13.10 10.92
N PRO A 120 -5.05 14.12 10.15
CA PRO A 120 -5.85 14.61 9.02
C PRO A 120 -5.96 13.58 7.90
N GLY A 121 -4.96 12.72 7.71
CA GLY A 121 -5.02 11.62 6.73
C GLY A 121 -6.14 10.63 7.04
N VAL A 122 -6.24 10.15 8.28
CA VAL A 122 -7.30 9.21 8.70
C VAL A 122 -8.67 9.84 8.59
N ILE A 123 -8.83 11.09 9.08
CA ILE A 123 -10.10 11.83 8.99
C ILE A 123 -10.49 12.04 7.52
N GLY A 124 -9.55 12.47 6.68
CA GLY A 124 -9.77 12.70 5.25
C GLY A 124 -10.12 11.41 4.50
N SER A 125 -9.42 10.30 4.77
CA SER A 125 -9.71 9.00 4.17
C SER A 125 -11.08 8.47 4.56
N PHE A 126 -11.48 8.65 5.83
CA PHE A 126 -12.80 8.21 6.30
C PHE A 126 -13.92 9.05 5.67
N ILE A 127 -13.80 10.38 5.69
CA ILE A 127 -14.76 11.29 5.06
C ILE A 127 -14.84 11.02 3.55
N GLY A 128 -13.69 10.86 2.89
CA GLY A 128 -13.62 10.57 1.46
C GLY A 128 -14.28 9.24 1.10
N ALA A 129 -13.99 8.17 1.83
CA ALA A 129 -14.61 6.86 1.63
C ALA A 129 -16.13 6.90 1.85
N TYR A 130 -16.58 7.58 2.91
CA TYR A 130 -18.01 7.76 3.20
C TYR A 130 -18.72 8.59 2.12
N ALA A 131 -18.12 9.70 1.69
CA ALA A 131 -18.67 10.51 0.61
C ALA A 131 -18.77 9.72 -0.70
N LEU A 132 -17.77 8.89 -1.01
CA LEU A 132 -17.77 8.05 -2.20
C LEU A 132 -18.84 6.94 -2.12
N SER A 133 -19.10 6.37 -0.94
CA SER A 133 -20.09 5.31 -0.77
C SER A 133 -21.53 5.79 -0.89
N GLN A 134 -21.78 7.09 -0.70
CA GLN A 134 -23.11 7.70 -0.83
C GLN A 134 -23.47 8.09 -2.27
N LEU A 135 -22.57 7.91 -3.24
CA LEU A 135 -22.85 8.19 -4.65
C LEU A 135 -23.62 7.01 -5.27
N ASP A 136 -24.88 7.25 -5.61
CA ASP A 136 -25.81 6.24 -6.16
C ASP A 136 -25.32 5.59 -7.47
N ASP A 137 -24.47 6.28 -8.25
CA ASP A 137 -23.98 5.80 -9.54
C ASP A 137 -22.76 4.87 -9.46
N GLY A 138 -22.34 4.49 -8.24
CA GLY A 138 -21.12 3.70 -8.02
C GLY A 138 -19.84 4.43 -8.47
N GLY A 139 -19.87 5.77 -8.46
CA GLY A 139 -18.74 6.62 -8.85
C GLY A 139 -18.47 6.71 -10.36
N GLN A 140 -19.41 6.32 -11.22
CA GLN A 140 -19.24 6.36 -12.68
C GLN A 140 -18.94 7.76 -13.21
N ALA A 141 -19.63 8.79 -12.70
CA ALA A 141 -19.36 10.18 -13.07
C ALA A 141 -17.97 10.66 -12.61
N LEU A 142 -17.41 10.06 -11.54
CA LEU A 142 -16.11 10.42 -10.96
C LEU A 142 -14.93 9.73 -11.65
N LYS A 143 -15.16 8.55 -12.24
CA LYS A 143 -14.13 7.77 -12.97
C LYS A 143 -13.29 8.59 -13.94
N PRO A 144 -13.86 9.36 -14.90
CA PRO A 144 -13.05 10.10 -15.86
C PRO A 144 -12.19 11.18 -15.20
N PHE A 145 -12.67 11.83 -14.13
CA PHE A 145 -11.89 12.82 -13.39
C PHE A 145 -10.71 12.19 -12.64
N ILE A 146 -10.94 11.08 -11.94
CA ILE A 146 -9.88 10.36 -11.23
C ILE A 146 -8.83 9.83 -12.21
N SER A 147 -9.27 9.24 -13.33
CA SER A 147 -8.37 8.77 -14.39
C SER A 147 -7.54 9.90 -14.99
N GLY A 148 -8.16 11.05 -15.28
CA GLY A 148 -7.44 12.24 -15.77
C GLY A 148 -6.41 12.75 -14.76
N TYR A 149 -6.78 12.81 -13.47
CA TYR A 149 -5.86 13.20 -12.40
C TYR A 149 -4.67 12.23 -12.28
N LEU A 150 -4.92 10.92 -12.26
CA LEU A 150 -3.87 9.89 -12.21
C LEU A 150 -2.94 9.97 -13.42
N LEU A 151 -3.49 10.21 -14.61
CA LEU A 151 -2.70 10.37 -15.84
C LEU A 151 -1.78 11.60 -15.74
N LEU A 152 -2.30 12.73 -15.26
CA LEU A 152 -1.49 13.94 -15.02
C LEU A 152 -0.37 13.70 -14.00
N VAL A 153 -0.65 13.02 -12.89
CA VAL A 153 0.36 12.66 -11.88
C VAL A 153 1.41 11.73 -12.49
N GLY A 154 1.00 10.70 -13.23
CA GLY A 154 1.90 9.76 -13.90
C GLY A 154 2.83 10.46 -14.90
N VAL A 155 2.28 11.33 -15.75
CA VAL A 155 3.07 12.15 -16.69
C VAL A 155 4.05 13.04 -15.93
N ARG A 156 3.61 13.71 -14.85
CA ARG A 156 4.46 14.58 -14.04
C ARG A 156 5.62 13.81 -13.39
N LEU A 157 5.39 12.59 -12.90
CA LEU A 157 6.43 11.73 -12.34
C LEU A 157 7.48 11.35 -13.40
N ILE A 158 7.03 10.95 -14.60
CA ILE A 158 7.93 10.63 -15.73
C ILE A 158 8.75 11.86 -16.11
N VAL A 159 8.11 13.02 -16.27
CA VAL A 159 8.78 14.28 -16.63
C VAL A 159 9.83 14.66 -15.58
N ARG A 160 9.49 14.58 -14.29
CA ARG A 160 10.43 14.87 -13.21
C ARG A 160 11.65 13.93 -13.25
N GLN A 161 11.43 12.65 -13.51
CA GLN A 161 12.53 11.68 -13.61
C GLN A 161 13.42 11.95 -14.83
N LEU A 162 12.83 12.31 -15.98
CA LEU A 162 13.57 12.66 -17.20
C LEU A 162 14.35 13.98 -17.08
N GLN A 163 13.83 14.93 -16.29
CA GLN A 163 14.49 16.22 -16.05
C GLN A 163 15.70 16.13 -15.11
N GLY A 164 15.87 14.99 -14.42
CA GLY A 164 16.97 14.76 -13.49
C GLY A 164 16.89 15.70 -12.30
N ASP A 165 16.36 15.22 -11.17
CA ASP A 165 16.41 15.98 -9.92
C ASP A 165 17.88 16.33 -9.62
N LYS A 166 18.23 17.61 -9.69
CA LYS A 166 19.50 18.10 -9.15
C LYS A 166 19.42 17.92 -7.64
N ALA A 167 19.93 16.79 -7.15
CA ALA A 167 19.97 16.50 -5.73
C ALA A 167 20.56 17.70 -4.99
N HIS A 168 19.74 18.36 -4.18
CA HIS A 168 20.19 19.47 -3.37
C HIS A 168 20.94 18.87 -2.16
N ILE A 169 22.20 18.48 -2.40
CA ILE A 169 23.07 17.97 -1.34
C ILE A 169 23.45 19.18 -0.49
N LYS A 170 22.78 19.31 0.66
CA LYS A 170 23.22 20.24 1.70
C LYS A 170 24.58 19.74 2.21
N PRO A 171 25.65 20.54 2.17
CA PRO A 171 26.94 20.11 2.68
C PRO A 171 26.81 19.76 4.17
N LEU A 172 27.27 18.56 4.53
CA LEU A 172 27.31 18.13 5.92
C LEU A 172 28.17 19.13 6.70
N LYS A 173 27.60 19.72 7.75
CA LYS A 173 28.39 20.52 8.70
C LYS A 173 29.39 19.58 9.37
N SER A 174 30.68 19.79 9.10
CA SER A 174 31.75 19.25 9.92
C SER A 174 31.72 19.98 11.27
N THR A 175 31.25 19.30 12.30
CA THR A 175 31.49 19.65 13.71
C THR A 175 32.30 18.55 14.35
#